data_AF-A0A4U1MHF0-F1
#
_entry.id   AF-A0A4U1MHF0-F1
#
_cell.length_a   1.000
_cell.length_b   1.000
_cell.length_c   1.000
_cell.angle_alpha   90.00
_cell.angle_beta   90.00
_cell.angle_gamma   90.00
#
_symmetry.space_group_name_H-M   'P 1'
#
loop_
_entity.id
_entity.type
_entity.pdbx_description
1 polymer ?
#
loop_
_entity_poly.entity_id
_entity_poly.type
_entity_poly.pdbx_seq_one_letter_code
_entity_poly.pdbx_strand_id
1 'polypeptide(L)'
;MIWLVLLMTIGGTSVLANEENGTGPKNSKAPLQHEVNGPLEVEVILRTNYADGVSTKQTVNETIWAMEDFWNEYADWQLVNQEEGRMIFERNIEDISPASKESGHFGLTEDGILSIFDGSPADEKVIQTFFQIDVGKLESSRREQLMDGIPVESWYQFESMLQTFYKVKTAKPVQ
;
A
#
# COMPACT_ATOMS: atom_id res chain seq x y z
N MET A 1 25.77 33.59 -10.08
CA MET A 1 26.75 32.69 -10.71
C MET A 1 26.06 32.07 -11.92
N ILE A 2 26.33 32.64 -13.09
CA ILE A 2 25.79 32.22 -14.39
C ILE A 2 26.67 31.08 -14.89
N TRP A 3 26.10 29.96 -15.28
CA TRP A 3 26.83 28.97 -16.08
C TRP A 3 26.22 28.86 -17.47
N LEU A 4 27.11 29.00 -18.42
CA LEU A 4 26.93 29.23 -19.84
C LEU A 4 26.33 28.01 -20.54
N VAL A 5 25.39 28.27 -21.44
CA VAL A 5 25.03 27.39 -22.55
C VAL A 5 26.18 27.41 -23.55
N LEU A 6 26.69 26.24 -23.94
CA LEU A 6 27.49 26.10 -25.16
C LEU A 6 26.81 25.09 -26.09
N LEU A 7 26.15 25.65 -27.10
CA LEU A 7 25.71 24.98 -28.32
C LEU A 7 26.81 25.21 -29.35
N MET A 8 27.45 24.15 -29.83
CA MET A 8 28.13 24.18 -31.14
C MET A 8 27.85 22.89 -31.87
N THR A 9 27.24 23.07 -33.03
CA THR A 9 26.88 22.08 -34.02
C THR A 9 27.94 22.02 -35.13
N ILE A 10 27.85 20.94 -35.89
CA ILE A 10 28.32 20.70 -37.28
C ILE A 10 29.77 20.23 -37.47
N GLY A 11 29.89 19.07 -38.13
CA GLY A 11 31.06 18.74 -38.94
C GLY A 11 31.29 17.25 -39.15
N GLY A 12 30.46 16.58 -39.98
CA GLY A 12 30.75 15.23 -40.44
C GLY A 12 31.84 15.21 -41.51
N THR A 13 32.74 14.21 -41.45
CA THR A 13 33.44 13.68 -42.63
C THR A 13 33.55 12.16 -42.48
N SER A 14 33.16 11.45 -43.54
CA SER A 14 33.23 10.00 -43.67
C SER A 14 34.64 9.56 -44.06
N VAL A 15 35.18 8.60 -43.31
CA VAL A 15 36.37 7.83 -43.71
C VAL A 15 35.94 6.41 -44.04
N LEU A 16 36.19 6.00 -45.28
CA LEU A 16 36.16 4.62 -45.76
C LEU A 16 37.60 4.10 -45.79
N ALA A 17 37.89 2.98 -45.11
CA ALA A 17 38.79 1.92 -45.58
C ALA A 17 38.96 0.79 -44.53
N ASN A 18 38.33 -0.35 -44.84
CA ASN A 18 38.67 -1.77 -44.67
C ASN A 18 39.42 -2.36 -43.46
N GLU A 19 38.72 -3.33 -42.86
CA GLU A 19 39.09 -4.72 -42.52
C GLU A 19 40.47 -5.06 -41.92
N GLU A 20 40.46 -5.44 -40.63
CA GLU A 20 40.94 -6.77 -40.23
C GLU A 20 40.23 -7.27 -38.95
N ASN A 21 39.44 -8.33 -39.14
CA ASN A 21 39.28 -9.51 -38.27
C ASN A 21 39.50 -9.37 -36.75
N GLY A 22 38.41 -9.47 -35.98
CA GLY A 22 38.45 -9.58 -34.52
C GLY A 22 37.10 -9.94 -33.94
N THR A 23 36.84 -11.24 -33.82
CA THR A 23 35.66 -11.85 -33.18
C THR A 23 35.47 -11.36 -31.74
N GLY A 24 34.56 -10.42 -31.52
CA GLY A 24 34.03 -10.08 -30.20
C GLY A 24 32.86 -11.00 -29.82
N PRO A 25 32.82 -11.57 -28.60
CA PRO A 25 31.72 -12.46 -28.21
C PRO A 25 30.45 -11.64 -27.99
N LYS A 26 29.48 -11.82 -28.90
CA LYS A 26 28.07 -11.49 -28.66
C LYS A 26 27.49 -12.50 -27.67
N ASN A 27 27.54 -12.23 -26.37
CA ASN A 27 26.69 -12.96 -25.43
C ASN A 27 25.40 -12.19 -25.15
N SER A 28 24.44 -12.52 -26.00
CA SER A 28 23.00 -12.64 -25.76
C SER A 28 22.57 -12.48 -24.30
N LYS A 29 21.82 -11.41 -24.01
CA LYS A 29 20.84 -11.46 -22.92
C LYS A 29 19.68 -12.32 -23.45
N ALA A 30 19.80 -13.63 -23.29
CA ALA A 30 18.68 -14.53 -23.46
C ALA A 30 17.64 -14.20 -22.37
N PRO A 31 16.33 -14.15 -22.67
CA PRO A 31 15.33 -14.22 -21.62
C PRO A 31 15.50 -15.56 -20.91
N LEU A 32 15.56 -15.56 -19.58
CA LEU A 32 15.52 -16.77 -18.77
C LEU A 32 14.16 -17.44 -18.98
N GLN A 33 14.06 -18.30 -20.00
CA GLN A 33 12.96 -19.24 -20.15
C GLN A 33 13.30 -20.44 -19.27
N HIS A 34 12.81 -20.42 -18.03
CA HIS A 34 12.76 -21.64 -17.22
C HIS A 34 11.58 -22.47 -17.73
N GLU A 35 11.84 -23.46 -18.58
CA GLU A 35 10.91 -24.57 -18.78
C GLU A 35 10.87 -25.41 -17.50
N VAL A 36 9.98 -25.06 -16.58
CA VAL A 36 9.72 -25.88 -15.38
C VAL A 36 8.79 -27.01 -15.81
N ASN A 37 9.37 -28.18 -16.12
CA ASN A 37 8.62 -29.40 -16.44
C ASN A 37 8.15 -30.12 -15.16
N GLY A 38 7.32 -29.45 -14.37
CA GLY A 38 6.71 -29.98 -13.14
C GLY A 38 5.93 -28.91 -12.36
N PRO A 39 5.03 -29.30 -11.44
CA PRO A 39 4.32 -28.33 -10.61
C PRO A 39 5.31 -27.52 -9.76
N LEU A 40 5.11 -26.21 -9.71
CA LEU A 40 5.95 -25.29 -8.94
C LEU A 40 5.28 -24.98 -7.61
N GLU A 41 5.95 -25.27 -6.50
CA GLU A 41 5.47 -24.91 -5.15
C GLU A 41 5.92 -23.47 -4.82
N VAL A 42 4.98 -22.61 -4.45
CA VAL A 42 5.22 -21.20 -4.14
C VAL A 42 4.48 -20.80 -2.88
N GLU A 43 5.16 -20.11 -1.97
CA GLU A 43 4.51 -19.40 -0.87
C GLU A 43 3.92 -18.07 -1.38
N VAL A 44 2.61 -17.96 -1.40
CA VAL A 44 1.89 -16.76 -1.79
C VAL A 44 1.44 -15.99 -0.55
N ILE A 45 1.93 -14.76 -0.44
CA ILE A 45 1.54 -13.81 0.61
C ILE A 45 0.55 -12.82 0.02
N LEU A 46 -0.68 -12.83 0.53
CA LEU A 46 -1.75 -11.93 0.14
C LEU A 46 -1.92 -10.84 1.18
N ARG A 47 -1.81 -9.58 0.76
CA ARG A 47 -2.03 -8.41 1.59
C ARG A 47 -3.25 -7.65 1.11
N THR A 48 -4.23 -7.47 1.97
CA THR A 48 -5.40 -6.63 1.68
C THR A 48 -5.30 -5.35 2.49
N ASN A 49 -5.22 -4.22 1.81
CA ASN A 49 -5.19 -2.90 2.42
C ASN A 49 -6.60 -2.30 2.34
N TYR A 50 -7.14 -1.89 3.47
CA TYR A 50 -8.45 -1.24 3.55
C TYR A 50 -8.29 0.28 3.63
N ALA A 51 -9.33 1.01 3.25
CA ALA A 51 -9.29 2.45 3.18
C ALA A 51 -9.31 3.13 4.57
N ASP A 52 -9.65 2.39 5.63
CA ASP A 52 -9.43 2.80 7.02
C ASP A 52 -7.97 2.68 7.48
N GLY A 53 -7.06 2.18 6.64
CA GLY A 53 -5.64 2.02 6.94
C GLY A 53 -5.28 0.67 7.59
N VAL A 54 -6.27 -0.18 7.87
CA VAL A 54 -6.02 -1.54 8.35
C VAL A 54 -5.51 -2.41 7.21
N SER A 55 -4.55 -3.29 7.49
CA SER A 55 -4.02 -4.25 6.52
C SER A 55 -4.09 -5.67 7.07
N THR A 56 -4.59 -6.61 6.27
CA THR A 56 -4.59 -8.04 6.61
C THR A 56 -3.57 -8.78 5.77
N LYS A 57 -2.99 -9.85 6.34
CA LYS A 57 -2.04 -10.72 5.65
C LYS A 57 -2.52 -12.16 5.73
N GLN A 58 -2.55 -12.83 4.60
CA GLN A 58 -2.76 -14.27 4.48
C GLN A 58 -1.54 -14.90 3.80
N THR A 59 -1.21 -16.14 4.16
CA THR A 59 -0.14 -16.92 3.53
C THR A 59 -0.71 -18.25 3.08
N VAL A 60 -0.52 -18.58 1.81
CA VAL A 60 -1.04 -19.77 1.15
C VAL A 60 0.13 -20.46 0.45
N ASN A 61 0.23 -21.78 0.58
CA ASN A 61 1.17 -22.55 -0.22
C ASN A 61 0.44 -23.02 -1.48
N GLU A 62 0.90 -22.56 -2.63
CA GLU A 62 0.31 -22.84 -3.93
C GLU A 62 1.15 -23.83 -4.72
N THR A 63 0.47 -24.82 -5.30
CA THR A 63 1.06 -25.74 -6.26
C THR A 63 0.64 -25.33 -7.67
N ILE A 64 1.52 -24.66 -8.39
CA ILE A 64 1.25 -24.12 -9.73
C ILE A 64 1.44 -25.22 -10.76
N TRP A 65 0.32 -25.78 -11.24
CA TRP A 65 0.29 -26.75 -12.35
C TRP A 65 0.41 -26.07 -13.71
N ALA A 66 -0.23 -24.91 -13.85
CA ALA A 66 -0.22 -24.08 -15.03
C ALA A 66 -0.11 -22.62 -14.61
N MET A 67 0.86 -21.92 -15.19
CA MET A 67 1.14 -20.53 -14.86
C MET A 67 -0.04 -19.60 -15.22
N GLU A 68 -0.77 -19.92 -16.30
CA GLU A 68 -1.94 -19.16 -16.73
C GLU A 68 -3.07 -19.19 -15.69
N ASP A 69 -3.41 -20.38 -15.19
CA ASP A 69 -4.45 -20.54 -14.17
C ASP A 69 -4.10 -19.80 -12.88
N PHE A 70 -2.83 -19.88 -12.46
CA PHE A 70 -2.33 -19.14 -11.30
C PHE A 70 -2.49 -17.62 -11.46
N TRP A 71 -2.11 -17.05 -12.60
CA TRP A 71 -2.30 -15.61 -12.82
C TRP A 71 -3.77 -15.22 -12.92
N ASN A 72 -4.62 -16.09 -13.45
CA ASN A 72 -6.07 -15.85 -13.51
C ASN A 72 -6.71 -15.83 -12.12
N GLU A 73 -6.30 -16.71 -11.21
CA GLU A 73 -6.78 -16.73 -9.82
C GLU A 73 -6.42 -15.43 -9.07
N TYR A 74 -5.23 -14.89 -9.34
CA TYR A 74 -4.73 -13.66 -8.73
C TYR A 74 -4.90 -12.42 -9.63
N ALA A 75 -5.81 -12.44 -10.61
CA ALA A 75 -5.95 -11.38 -11.61
C ALA A 75 -6.34 -10.01 -11.02
N ASP A 76 -7.13 -10.01 -9.94
CA ASP A 76 -7.54 -8.79 -9.22
C ASP A 76 -6.48 -8.32 -8.19
N TRP A 77 -5.33 -8.98 -8.15
CA TRP A 77 -4.24 -8.69 -7.23
C TRP A 77 -3.04 -8.11 -7.96
N GLN A 78 -2.36 -7.18 -7.33
CA GLN A 78 -1.12 -6.61 -7.82
C GLN A 78 0.06 -7.40 -7.24
N LEU A 79 0.87 -8.02 -8.10
CA LEU A 79 2.16 -8.57 -7.68
C LEU A 79 3.11 -7.42 -7.32
N VAL A 80 3.52 -7.35 -6.05
CA VAL A 80 4.41 -6.29 -5.53
C VAL A 80 5.83 -6.79 -5.26
N ASN A 81 6.01 -8.09 -5.06
CA ASN A 81 7.33 -8.69 -4.94
C ASN A 81 7.30 -10.16 -5.39
N GLN A 82 8.39 -10.61 -6.00
CA GLN A 82 8.61 -11.99 -6.38
C GLN A 82 10.07 -12.36 -6.13
N GLU A 83 10.28 -13.41 -5.36
CA GLU A 83 11.58 -14.04 -5.12
C GLU A 83 11.46 -15.55 -5.32
N GLU A 84 12.59 -16.26 -5.27
CA GLU A 84 12.58 -17.71 -5.47
C GLU A 84 11.69 -18.40 -4.43
N GLY A 85 10.64 -19.09 -4.90
CA GLY A 85 9.68 -19.80 -4.06
C GLY A 85 8.69 -18.93 -3.28
N ARG A 86 8.65 -17.60 -3.48
CA ARG A 86 7.70 -16.72 -2.81
C ARG A 86 7.19 -15.58 -3.70
N MET A 87 5.89 -15.31 -3.60
CA MET A 87 5.26 -14.14 -4.22
C MET A 87 4.47 -13.34 -3.20
N ILE A 88 4.51 -12.01 -3.31
CA ILE A 88 3.73 -11.09 -2.50
C ILE A 88 2.77 -10.35 -3.42
N PHE A 89 1.48 -10.49 -3.15
CA PHE A 89 0.42 -9.79 -3.81
C PHE A 89 -0.26 -8.81 -2.86
N GLU A 90 -0.66 -7.68 -3.39
CA GLU A 90 -1.42 -6.64 -2.70
C GLU A 90 -2.71 -6.32 -3.46
N ARG A 91 -3.78 -6.07 -2.72
CA ARG A 91 -4.98 -5.43 -3.24
C ARG A 91 -5.44 -4.33 -2.29
N ASN A 92 -6.06 -3.30 -2.86
CA ASN A 92 -6.65 -2.21 -2.10
C ASN A 92 -8.17 -2.34 -2.18
N ILE A 93 -8.85 -2.22 -1.05
CA ILE A 93 -10.31 -2.22 -0.95
C ILE A 93 -10.73 -0.82 -0.50
N GLU A 94 -11.54 -0.16 -1.33
CA GLU A 94 -12.14 1.15 -1.04
C GLU A 94 -13.33 1.02 -0.06
N ASP A 95 -13.08 0.36 1.07
CA ASP A 95 -14.04 0.14 2.13
C ASP A 95 -13.29 0.03 3.47
N ILE A 96 -14.02 0.13 4.57
CA ILE A 96 -13.50 -0.10 5.92
C ILE A 96 -13.29 -1.60 6.17
N SER A 97 -12.32 -1.93 7.02
CA SER A 97 -11.97 -3.31 7.35
C SER A 97 -13.09 -4.04 8.09
N PRO A 98 -13.13 -5.39 8.03
CA PRO A 98 -14.10 -6.17 8.80
C PRO A 98 -14.07 -5.86 10.30
N ALA A 99 -12.88 -5.67 10.88
CA ALA A 99 -12.73 -5.29 12.28
C ALA A 99 -13.47 -3.97 12.61
N SER A 100 -13.31 -2.96 11.76
CA SER A 100 -14.02 -1.68 11.92
C SER A 100 -15.53 -1.83 11.73
N LYS A 101 -15.99 -2.69 10.80
CA LYS A 101 -17.44 -2.89 10.55
C LYS A 101 -18.16 -3.64 11.65
N GLU A 102 -17.50 -4.61 12.27
CA GLU A 102 -18.12 -5.51 13.24
C GLU A 102 -18.37 -4.82 14.57
N SER A 103 -17.41 -4.00 15.03
CA SER A 103 -17.44 -3.40 16.36
C SER A 103 -16.75 -2.04 16.45
N GLY A 104 -16.34 -1.45 15.33
CA GLY A 104 -15.56 -0.22 15.30
C GLY A 104 -16.32 1.00 15.80
N HIS A 105 -15.72 1.73 16.74
CA HIS A 105 -16.21 3.03 17.19
C HIS A 105 -15.10 4.09 17.11
N PHE A 106 -15.38 5.23 16.50
CA PHE A 106 -14.50 6.39 16.61
C PHE A 106 -14.46 6.90 18.05
N GLY A 107 -13.26 7.16 18.54
CA GLY A 107 -13.04 7.83 19.81
C GLY A 107 -11.70 8.54 19.86
N LEU A 108 -11.31 8.92 21.07
CA LEU A 108 -10.03 9.55 21.36
C LEU A 108 -9.25 8.71 22.36
N THR A 109 -7.95 8.58 22.12
CA THR A 109 -7.02 8.17 23.17
C THR A 109 -6.90 9.28 24.23
N GLU A 110 -6.29 8.98 25.38
CA GLU A 110 -6.01 9.97 26.42
C GLU A 110 -5.24 11.20 25.89
N ASP A 111 -4.35 10.99 24.92
CA ASP A 111 -3.56 12.03 24.26
C ASP A 111 -4.33 12.84 23.20
N GLY A 112 -5.64 12.58 23.04
CA GLY A 112 -6.48 13.25 22.05
C GLY A 112 -6.21 12.79 20.61
N ILE A 113 -5.75 11.54 20.43
CA ILE A 113 -5.53 10.96 19.11
C ILE A 113 -6.81 10.29 18.62
N LEU A 114 -7.34 10.76 17.49
CA LEU A 114 -8.49 10.15 16.84
C LEU A 114 -8.11 8.73 16.41
N SER A 115 -8.90 7.77 16.87
CA SER A 115 -8.72 6.33 16.61
C SER A 115 -10.06 5.64 16.45
N ILE A 116 -10.05 4.45 15.86
CA ILE A 116 -11.15 3.49 15.92
C ILE A 116 -10.81 2.43 16.97
N PHE A 117 -11.77 2.12 17.83
CA PHE A 117 -11.69 1.12 18.88
C PHE A 117 -12.60 -0.07 18.56
N ASP A 118 -12.20 -1.26 18.99
CA ASP A 118 -13.03 -2.46 19.04
C ASP A 118 -13.95 -2.37 20.25
N GLY A 119 -15.20 -1.95 20.02
CA GLY A 119 -16.17 -1.66 21.06
C GLY A 119 -16.02 -0.24 21.62
N SER A 120 -16.21 -0.09 22.94
CA SER A 120 -16.19 1.24 23.57
C SER A 120 -14.77 1.81 23.61
N PRO A 121 -14.56 3.12 23.35
CA PRO A 121 -13.25 3.75 23.57
C PRO A 121 -12.71 3.59 24.99
N ALA A 122 -13.59 3.42 25.99
CA ALA A 122 -13.21 3.18 27.38
C ALA A 122 -12.51 1.82 27.60
N ASP A 123 -12.66 0.86 26.69
CA ASP A 123 -11.98 -0.43 26.75
C ASP A 123 -10.54 -0.36 26.18
N GLU A 124 -10.17 0.76 25.56
CA GLU A 124 -8.83 1.07 25.02
C GLU A 124 -8.29 0.07 23.97
N LYS A 125 -9.18 -0.74 23.38
CA LYS A 125 -8.82 -1.69 22.32
C LYS A 125 -8.74 -0.99 20.97
N VAL A 126 -7.61 -0.36 20.68
CA VAL A 126 -7.40 0.36 19.41
C VAL A 126 -7.31 -0.61 18.22
N ILE A 127 -8.16 -0.44 17.22
CA ILE A 127 -8.06 -1.08 15.89
C ILE A 127 -7.07 -0.30 15.03
N GLN A 128 -7.26 1.02 14.94
CA GLN A 128 -6.45 1.88 14.07
C GLN A 128 -6.41 3.31 14.59
N THR A 129 -5.24 3.92 14.54
CA THR A 129 -5.00 5.31 14.92
C THR A 129 -4.79 6.19 13.68
N PHE A 130 -5.28 7.43 13.74
CA PHE A 130 -5.21 8.38 12.63
C PHE A 130 -4.32 9.58 12.97
N PHE A 131 -4.88 10.59 13.63
CA PHE A 131 -4.20 11.85 13.89
C PHE A 131 -4.68 12.50 15.17
N GLN A 132 -3.81 13.30 15.78
CA GLN A 132 -4.16 14.10 16.94
C GLN A 132 -5.08 15.26 16.54
N ILE A 133 -6.10 15.52 17.35
CA ILE A 133 -7.03 16.63 17.14
C ILE A 133 -6.99 17.62 18.31
N ASP A 134 -7.39 18.85 18.03
CA ASP A 134 -7.51 19.91 19.01
C ASP A 134 -8.87 19.77 19.71
N VAL A 135 -8.92 18.95 20.76
CA VAL A 135 -10.15 18.68 21.53
C VAL A 135 -10.77 19.97 22.10
N GLY A 136 -9.96 21.01 22.32
CA GLY A 136 -10.42 22.33 22.74
C GLY A 136 -11.24 23.07 21.68
N LYS A 137 -11.04 22.75 20.40
CA LYS A 137 -11.82 23.30 19.26
C LYS A 137 -13.08 22.49 18.93
N LEU A 138 -13.31 21.37 19.61
CA LEU A 138 -14.54 20.61 19.46
C LEU A 138 -15.66 21.18 20.32
N GLU A 139 -16.86 21.21 19.75
CA GLU A 139 -18.10 21.39 20.49
C GLU A 139 -18.22 20.35 21.61
N SER A 140 -18.73 20.75 22.77
CA SER A 140 -18.83 19.87 23.94
C SER A 140 -19.60 18.57 23.65
N SER A 141 -20.71 18.67 22.90
CA SER A 141 -21.50 17.50 22.50
C SER A 141 -20.73 16.54 21.60
N ARG A 142 -19.87 17.06 20.71
CA ARG A 142 -19.05 16.22 19.84
C ARG A 142 -17.95 15.51 20.62
N ARG A 143 -17.40 16.17 21.63
CA ARG A 143 -16.42 15.57 22.54
C ARG A 143 -17.03 14.42 23.32
N GLU A 144 -18.22 14.62 23.89
CA GLU A 144 -18.95 13.58 24.62
C GLU A 144 -19.24 12.37 23.72
N GLN A 145 -19.71 12.59 22.49
CA GLN A 145 -19.90 11.51 21.52
C GLN A 145 -18.62 10.71 21.22
N LEU A 146 -17.46 11.37 21.13
CA LEU A 146 -16.18 10.69 20.93
C LEU A 146 -15.71 9.93 22.17
N MET A 147 -16.12 10.36 23.37
CA MET A 147 -15.82 9.62 24.61
C MET A 147 -16.71 8.39 24.74
N ASP A 148 -17.99 8.50 24.38
CA ASP A 148 -18.93 7.38 24.39
C ASP A 148 -18.61 6.36 23.27
N GLY A 149 -18.09 6.85 22.14
CA GLY A 149 -17.80 6.08 20.95
C GLY A 149 -18.86 6.29 19.88
N ILE A 150 -18.42 6.65 18.67
CA ILE A 150 -19.32 6.84 17.52
C ILE A 150 -19.16 5.62 16.61
N PRO A 151 -20.18 4.76 16.45
CA PRO A 151 -20.07 3.53 15.66
C PRO A 151 -19.73 3.82 14.20
N VAL A 152 -18.98 2.92 13.57
CA VAL A 152 -18.56 3.01 12.17
C VAL A 152 -19.19 1.86 11.38
N GLU A 153 -20.29 2.14 10.68
CA GLU A 153 -21.08 1.10 10.02
C GLU A 153 -20.78 1.00 8.51
N SER A 154 -20.18 2.05 7.93
CA SER A 154 -19.92 2.12 6.49
C SER A 154 -18.73 2.99 6.13
N TRP A 155 -18.19 2.75 4.94
CA TRP A 155 -17.20 3.60 4.29
C TRP A 155 -17.62 5.09 4.25
N TYR A 156 -18.85 5.39 3.85
CA TYR A 156 -19.32 6.77 3.74
C TYR A 156 -19.32 7.50 5.10
N GLN A 157 -19.77 6.80 6.15
CA GLN A 157 -19.76 7.36 7.51
C GLN A 157 -18.31 7.57 8.00
N PHE A 158 -17.45 6.57 7.77
CA PHE A 158 -16.02 6.66 8.08
C PHE A 158 -15.39 7.90 7.43
N GLU A 159 -15.56 8.05 6.12
CA GLU A 159 -14.97 9.14 5.35
C GLU A 159 -15.50 10.50 5.83
N SER A 160 -16.82 10.63 6.02
CA SER A 160 -17.45 11.86 6.48
C SER A 160 -16.92 12.31 7.86
N MET A 161 -16.74 11.35 8.77
CA MET A 161 -16.21 11.59 10.11
C MET A 161 -14.74 12.01 10.05
N LEU A 162 -13.93 11.30 9.27
CA LEU A 162 -12.52 11.61 9.09
C LEU A 162 -12.33 13.03 8.55
N GLN A 163 -13.08 13.40 7.51
CA GLN A 163 -13.07 14.75 6.93
C GLN A 163 -13.52 15.83 7.92
N THR A 164 -14.50 15.52 8.77
CA THR A 164 -14.99 16.45 9.79
C THR A 164 -13.91 16.76 10.82
N PHE A 165 -13.24 15.74 11.35
CA PHE A 165 -12.20 15.92 12.37
C PHE A 165 -10.87 16.40 11.81
N TYR A 166 -10.60 16.16 10.53
CA TYR A 166 -9.41 16.68 9.87
C TYR A 166 -9.33 18.22 9.95
N LYS A 167 -10.47 18.91 9.98
CA LYS A 167 -10.57 20.38 10.12
C LYS A 167 -10.01 20.90 11.45
N VAL A 168 -9.97 20.06 12.48
CA VAL A 168 -9.45 20.38 13.81
C VAL A 168 -8.18 19.59 14.15
N LYS A 169 -7.52 18.99 13.15
CA LYS A 169 -6.23 18.32 13.32
C LYS A 169 -5.20 19.27 13.92
N THR A 170 -4.42 18.79 14.88
CA THR A 170 -3.29 19.54 15.42
C THR A 170 -2.05 19.37 14.55
N ALA A 171 -1.25 20.43 14.46
CA ALA A 171 0.05 20.41 13.78
C ALA A 171 1.21 19.93 14.68
N LYS A 172 0.91 19.60 15.96
CA LYS A 172 1.96 19.09 16.86
C LYS A 172 2.36 17.70 16.38
N PRO A 173 3.67 17.43 16.20
CA PRO A 173 4.12 16.10 15.86
C PRO A 173 3.80 15.15 17.02
N VAL A 174 3.27 13.98 16.70
CA VAL A 174 3.28 12.83 17.61
C VAL A 174 4.75 12.52 17.86
N GLN A 175 5.22 12.75 19.09
CA GLN A 175 6.59 12.45 19.52
C GLN A 175 6.71 11.01 19.97
#